data_AF-A0A1Y2G1N7-F1
#
_entry.id   AF-A0A1Y2G1N7-F1
#
_cell.length_a   1.000
_cell.length_b   1.000
_cell.length_c   1.000
_cell.angle_alpha   90.00
_cell.angle_beta   90.00
_cell.angle_gamma   90.00
#
_symmetry.space_group_name_H-M   'P 1'
#
loop_
_entity.id
_entity.type
_entity.pdbx_description
1 polymer ?
#
loop_
_entity_poly.entity_id
_entity_poly.type
_entity_poly.pdbx_seq_one_letter_code
_entity_poly.pdbx_strand_id
1 'polypeptide(L)'
;MSSTVARSALASLPRALKISPSTPITRTHLLALYKEQLRVANSFSSYNFRQYFVRRTKDKFRLEVPALLDAVEQQGEAAVEGAATGKEGVVEALKQAAQEAAPKEESPAEDASIYSPTSTPLPAADSAVTASSNSPQDALREWYTESLSELAVLARSAIVNQMYEAPRLVVEGVGQVVATGGGGAGQEAR
;
A
#
# COMPACT_ATOMS: atom_id res chain seq x y z
N MET A 1 27.39 9.24 9.66
CA MET A 1 26.77 7.94 10.01
C MET A 1 25.23 7.92 9.87
N SER A 2 24.60 8.84 9.12
CA SER A 2 23.12 8.99 9.08
C SER A 2 22.41 8.27 7.90
N SER A 3 23.11 7.97 6.80
CA SER A 3 22.44 7.45 5.58
C SER A 3 22.15 5.94 5.59
N THR A 4 22.78 5.16 6.47
CA THR A 4 22.55 3.71 6.57
C THR A 4 21.26 3.40 7.34
N VAL A 5 20.98 4.14 8.41
CA VAL A 5 19.75 4.02 9.20
C VAL A 5 18.51 4.38 8.35
N ALA A 6 18.59 5.45 7.56
CA ALA A 6 17.51 5.86 6.67
C ALA A 6 17.20 4.81 5.60
N ARG A 7 18.21 4.14 5.04
CA ARG A 7 18.05 3.09 4.02
C ARG A 7 17.43 1.81 4.58
N SER A 8 17.83 1.40 5.79
CA SER A 8 17.24 0.24 6.47
C SER A 8 15.77 0.48 6.82
N ALA A 9 15.43 1.70 7.27
CA ALA A 9 14.05 2.06 7.59
C ALA A 9 13.11 1.89 6.39
N LEU A 10 13.52 2.35 5.20
CA LEU A 10 12.74 2.26 3.96
C LEU A 10 12.39 0.82 3.56
N ALA A 11 13.31 -0.12 3.79
CA ALA A 11 13.13 -1.53 3.42
C ALA A 11 12.10 -2.27 4.30
N SER A 12 11.87 -1.82 5.54
CA SER A 12 10.92 -2.44 6.47
C SER A 12 9.54 -1.77 6.54
N LEU A 13 9.36 -0.58 5.93
CA LEU A 13 8.13 0.22 5.99
C LEU A 13 6.82 -0.54 5.70
N PRO A 14 6.69 -1.34 4.62
CA PRO A 14 5.42 -1.96 4.29
C PRO A 14 4.97 -3.00 5.33
N ARG A 15 5.86 -3.49 6.19
CA ARG A 15 5.51 -4.41 7.29
C ARG A 15 4.90 -3.69 8.49
N ALA A 16 5.35 -2.47 8.79
CA ALA A 16 4.88 -1.72 9.96
C ALA A 16 3.43 -1.25 9.82
N LEU A 17 2.94 -1.11 8.59
CA LEU A 17 1.58 -0.64 8.28
C LEU A 17 0.59 -1.78 8.02
N LYS A 18 0.99 -3.05 8.16
CA LYS A 18 0.06 -4.17 7.97
C LYS A 18 -0.94 -4.23 9.12
N ILE A 19 -2.21 -4.36 8.78
CA ILE A 19 -3.32 -4.46 9.72
C ILE A 19 -3.82 -5.91 9.71
N SER A 20 -4.24 -6.43 10.86
CA SER A 20 -4.83 -7.77 10.95
C SER A 20 -6.22 -7.82 10.27
N PRO A 21 -6.63 -8.95 9.68
CA PRO A 21 -7.86 -9.03 8.87
C PRO A 21 -9.14 -8.74 9.68
N SER A 22 -9.14 -8.96 10.99
CA SER A 22 -10.28 -8.69 11.87
C SER A 22 -10.42 -7.22 12.27
N THR A 23 -9.35 -6.43 12.14
CA THR A 23 -9.38 -5.01 12.53
C THR A 23 -10.01 -4.18 11.42
N PRO A 24 -11.00 -3.31 11.72
CA PRO A 24 -11.56 -2.41 10.72
C PRO A 24 -10.54 -1.33 10.33
N ILE A 25 -10.46 -1.03 9.04
CA ILE A 25 -9.58 0.03 8.55
C ILE A 25 -10.23 1.38 8.83
N THR A 26 -9.49 2.26 9.49
CA THR A 26 -9.97 3.59 9.89
C THR A 26 -9.15 4.70 9.23
N ARG A 27 -9.67 5.94 9.30
CA ARG A 27 -9.01 7.14 8.73
C ARG A 27 -7.57 7.33 9.19
N THR A 28 -7.24 6.97 10.43
CA THR A 28 -5.87 7.10 10.97
C THR A 28 -4.87 6.22 10.23
N HIS A 29 -5.27 4.99 9.88
CA HIS A 29 -4.45 4.06 9.10
C HIS A 29 -4.17 4.60 7.68
N LEU A 30 -5.16 5.23 7.06
CA LEU A 30 -5.03 5.87 5.74
C LEU A 30 -4.11 7.09 5.79
N LEU A 31 -4.22 7.92 6.84
CA LEU A 31 -3.32 9.05 7.04
C LEU A 31 -1.88 8.61 7.30
N ALA A 32 -1.68 7.53 8.06
CA ALA A 32 -0.36 6.94 8.27
C ALA A 32 0.24 6.47 6.94
N LEU A 33 -0.54 5.74 6.14
CA LEU A 33 -0.12 5.28 4.81
C LEU A 33 0.24 6.44 3.88
N TYR A 34 -0.61 7.48 3.82
CA TYR A 34 -0.39 8.67 3.01
C TYR A 34 0.92 9.40 3.39
N LYS A 35 1.16 9.57 4.70
CA LYS A 35 2.37 10.21 5.21
C LYS A 35 3.62 9.42 4.82
N GLU A 36 3.56 8.10 4.93
CA GLU A 36 4.70 7.25 4.56
C GLU A 36 4.94 7.26 3.05
N GLN A 37 3.91 7.16 2.21
CA GLN A 37 4.08 7.31 0.75
C GLN A 37 4.71 8.66 0.38
N LEU A 38 4.27 9.77 0.99
CA LEU A 38 4.88 11.08 0.76
C LEU A 38 6.32 11.16 1.28
N ARG A 39 6.63 10.53 2.40
CA ARG A 39 7.99 10.47 2.95
C ARG A 39 8.94 9.76 1.99
N VAL A 40 8.53 8.60 1.46
CA VAL A 40 9.33 7.85 0.48
C VAL A 40 9.39 8.61 -0.85
N ALA A 41 8.30 9.22 -1.32
CA ALA A 41 8.30 10.04 -2.53
C ALA A 41 9.26 11.25 -2.42
N ASN A 42 9.44 11.82 -1.23
CA ASN A 42 10.41 12.89 -1.01
C ASN A 42 11.87 12.40 -0.90
N SER A 43 12.08 11.09 -0.73
CA SER A 43 13.42 10.48 -0.64
C SER A 43 14.07 10.22 -2.02
N PHE A 44 13.33 10.41 -3.12
CA PHE A 44 13.90 10.41 -4.46
C PHE A 44 14.79 11.65 -4.64
N SER A 45 16.04 11.41 -5.04
CA SER A 45 16.97 12.50 -5.36
C SER A 45 16.59 13.21 -6.66
N SER A 46 16.16 12.45 -7.67
CA SER A 46 15.66 13.00 -8.92
C SER A 46 14.41 13.86 -8.67
N TYR A 47 14.47 15.10 -9.13
CA TYR A 47 13.36 16.06 -9.03
C TYR A 47 12.09 15.55 -9.72
N ASN A 48 12.22 15.00 -10.94
CA ASN A 48 11.08 14.56 -11.73
C ASN A 48 10.31 13.44 -11.04
N PHE A 49 11.02 12.44 -10.51
CA PHE A 49 10.39 11.34 -9.78
C PHE A 49 9.77 11.84 -8.47
N ARG A 50 10.48 12.68 -7.71
CA ARG A 50 9.94 13.26 -6.47
C ARG A 50 8.63 14.00 -6.72
N GLN A 51 8.60 14.93 -7.68
CA GLN A 51 7.37 15.70 -7.97
C GLN A 51 6.27 14.83 -8.56
N TYR A 52 6.60 13.90 -9.46
CA TYR A 52 5.62 12.98 -10.04
C TYR A 52 4.94 12.13 -8.97
N PHE A 53 5.71 11.48 -8.09
CA PHE A 53 5.16 10.61 -7.06
C PHE A 53 4.44 11.41 -5.97
N VAL A 54 4.93 12.58 -5.58
CA VAL A 54 4.20 13.47 -4.65
C VAL A 54 2.85 13.87 -5.23
N ARG A 55 2.79 14.24 -6.51
CA ARG A 55 1.52 14.59 -7.17
C ARG A 55 0.61 13.36 -7.29
N ARG A 56 1.11 12.25 -7.84
CA ARG A 56 0.34 11.00 -7.99
C ARG A 56 -0.25 10.52 -6.67
N THR A 57 0.52 10.50 -5.59
CA THR A 57 0.03 10.10 -4.26
C THR A 57 -1.06 11.04 -3.77
N LYS A 58 -0.89 12.36 -3.94
CA LYS A 58 -1.94 13.31 -3.57
C LYS A 58 -3.21 13.10 -4.37
N ASP A 59 -3.10 12.94 -5.68
CA ASP A 59 -4.25 12.80 -6.57
C ASP A 59 -5.01 11.50 -6.27
N LYS A 60 -4.29 10.36 -6.16
CA LYS A 60 -4.86 9.06 -5.79
C LYS A 60 -5.68 9.15 -4.51
N PHE A 61 -5.10 9.70 -3.44
CA PHE A 61 -5.78 9.80 -2.14
C PHE A 61 -6.95 10.80 -2.15
N ARG A 62 -6.89 11.87 -2.95
CA ARG A 62 -7.98 12.85 -3.03
C ARG A 62 -9.16 12.34 -3.84
N LEU A 63 -8.92 11.47 -4.80
CA LEU A 63 -9.96 10.91 -5.67
C LEU A 63 -10.64 9.68 -5.06
N GLU A 64 -9.86 8.73 -4.54
CA GLU A 64 -10.37 7.40 -4.18
C GLU A 64 -10.82 7.30 -2.72
N VAL A 65 -10.09 7.91 -1.79
CA VAL A 65 -10.36 7.77 -0.34
C VAL A 65 -11.74 8.30 0.05
N PRO A 66 -12.20 9.49 -0.40
CA PRO A 66 -13.51 9.98 0.00
C PRO A 66 -14.65 9.04 -0.42
N ALA A 67 -14.59 8.50 -1.64
CA ALA A 67 -15.61 7.60 -2.17
C ALA A 67 -15.66 6.27 -1.40
N LEU A 68 -14.49 5.72 -1.04
CA LEU A 68 -14.41 4.48 -0.25
C LEU A 68 -14.90 4.69 1.19
N LEU A 69 -14.62 5.85 1.80
CA LEU A 69 -15.08 6.18 3.15
C LEU A 69 -16.60 6.36 3.21
N ASP A 70 -17.17 7.09 2.25
CA ASP A 70 -18.62 7.29 2.16
C ASP A 70 -19.36 5.95 2.02
N ALA A 71 -18.86 5.05 1.17
CA ALA A 71 -19.43 3.71 1.02
C ALA A 71 -19.38 2.88 2.33
N VAL A 72 -18.35 3.07 3.15
CA VAL A 72 -18.22 2.40 4.46
C VAL A 72 -19.14 3.03 5.52
N GLU A 73 -19.30 4.35 5.52
CA GLU A 73 -20.18 5.07 6.45
C GLU A 73 -21.65 4.73 6.20
N GLN A 74 -22.08 4.64 4.93
CA GLN A 74 -23.44 4.24 4.54
C GLN A 74 -23.84 2.84 5.00
N GLN A 75 -22.87 1.92 5.13
CA GLN A 75 -23.14 0.60 5.71
C GLN A 75 -23.38 0.63 7.22
N GLY A 76 -22.72 1.55 7.93
CA GLY A 76 -22.91 1.72 9.36
C GLY A 76 -24.34 2.16 9.69
N GLU A 77 -24.92 3.05 8.89
CA GLU A 77 -26.28 3.55 9.06
C GLU A 77 -27.35 2.50 8.73
N ALA A 78 -27.17 1.71 7.66
CA ALA A 78 -28.08 0.61 7.31
C ALA A 78 -28.14 -0.49 8.39
N ALA A 79 -27.05 -0.73 9.11
CA ALA A 79 -27.02 -1.66 10.23
C ALA A 79 -27.71 -1.10 11.50
N VAL A 80 -27.76 0.22 11.68
CA VAL A 80 -28.41 0.87 12.83
C VAL A 80 -29.94 0.91 12.66
N GLU A 81 -30.46 1.10 11.44
CA GLU A 81 -31.91 0.98 11.18
C GLU A 81 -32.39 -0.49 11.19
N GLY A 82 -31.53 -1.45 10.81
CA GLY A 82 -31.83 -2.89 10.89
C GLY A 82 -31.78 -3.47 12.32
N ALA A 83 -31.08 -2.82 13.25
CA ALA A 83 -30.98 -3.27 14.64
C ALA A 83 -32.25 -2.99 15.48
N ALA A 84 -33.19 -2.19 14.98
CA ALA A 84 -34.46 -1.90 15.64
C ALA A 84 -35.56 -2.96 15.41
N THR A 85 -35.37 -3.92 14.50
CA THR A 85 -36.40 -4.90 14.10
C THR A 85 -35.90 -6.36 14.01
N GLY A 86 -34.78 -6.70 14.68
CA GLY A 86 -34.16 -8.02 14.53
C GLY A 86 -33.55 -8.59 15.80
N LYS A 87 -34.29 -8.62 16.91
CA LYS A 87 -33.94 -9.43 18.08
C LYS A 87 -34.87 -10.63 18.18
N GLU A 88 -34.72 -11.62 17.31
CA GLU A 88 -35.26 -12.98 17.50
C GLU A 88 -34.73 -13.89 16.38
N GLY A 89 -33.89 -14.87 16.72
CA GLY A 89 -33.52 -15.95 15.79
C GLY A 89 -32.04 -16.10 15.43
N VAL A 90 -31.15 -16.27 16.42
CA VAL A 90 -29.76 -16.74 16.17
C VAL A 90 -29.46 -18.02 16.98
N VAL A 91 -30.41 -18.95 17.04
CA VAL A 91 -30.17 -20.25 17.72
C VAL A 91 -30.29 -21.47 16.79
N GLU A 92 -30.72 -21.31 15.53
CA GLU A 92 -31.14 -22.46 14.71
C GLU A 92 -30.37 -22.59 13.37
N ALA A 93 -29.03 -22.60 13.39
CA ALA A 93 -28.25 -22.84 12.16
C ALA A 93 -26.88 -23.51 12.38
N LEU A 94 -26.72 -24.33 13.43
CA LEU A 94 -25.45 -25.04 13.70
C LEU A 94 -25.60 -26.57 13.77
N LYS A 95 -26.64 -27.12 13.14
CA LYS A 95 -26.87 -28.57 13.10
C LYS A 95 -27.26 -29.01 11.69
N GLN A 96 -26.27 -29.22 10.82
CA GLN A 96 -26.24 -30.26 9.76
C GLN A 96 -25.10 -29.97 8.76
N ALA A 97 -24.05 -30.79 8.81
CA ALA A 97 -23.33 -31.35 7.65
C ALA A 97 -22.00 -31.97 8.13
N ALA A 98 -22.09 -33.17 8.67
CA ALA A 98 -21.00 -34.13 8.73
C ALA A 98 -21.40 -35.33 7.85
N GLN A 99 -20.39 -35.99 7.25
CA GLN A 99 -20.42 -37.09 6.25
C GLN A 99 -20.48 -36.59 4.79
N GLU A 100 -19.70 -37.05 3.81
CA GLU A 100 -18.95 -38.31 3.65
C GLU A 100 -17.97 -38.25 2.45
N ALA A 101 -17.01 -39.19 2.42
CA ALA A 101 -16.41 -39.85 1.25
C ALA A 101 -15.25 -39.20 0.42
N ALA A 102 -14.06 -39.79 0.58
CA ALA A 102 -13.09 -40.09 -0.50
C ALA A 102 -13.63 -41.23 -1.41
N PRO A 103 -13.00 -41.70 -2.52
CA PRO A 103 -11.65 -41.43 -3.07
C PRO A 103 -11.56 -41.33 -4.63
N LYS A 104 -10.40 -40.91 -5.18
CA LYS A 104 -9.59 -41.66 -6.18
C LYS A 104 -8.48 -40.79 -6.80
N GLU A 105 -7.29 -41.38 -6.80
CA GLU A 105 -6.06 -40.93 -7.46
C GLU A 105 -6.16 -41.08 -8.99
N GLU A 106 -5.54 -40.17 -9.77
CA GLU A 106 -4.68 -40.53 -10.91
C GLU A 106 -3.85 -39.32 -11.38
N SER A 107 -2.53 -39.48 -11.42
CA SER A 107 -1.58 -38.62 -12.14
C SER A 107 -1.18 -39.36 -13.44
N PRO A 108 -0.87 -38.64 -14.53
CA PRO A 108 0.55 -38.47 -14.90
C PRO A 108 0.85 -37.04 -15.44
N ALA A 109 1.98 -36.41 -15.09
CA ALA A 109 3.25 -36.37 -15.84
C ALA A 109 3.04 -35.84 -17.29
N GLU A 110 3.68 -34.78 -17.80
CA GLU A 110 5.08 -34.36 -17.82
C GLU A 110 5.15 -32.84 -18.20
N ASP A 111 6.37 -32.26 -18.24
CA ASP A 111 6.75 -30.91 -18.73
C ASP A 111 6.67 -29.71 -17.78
N ALA A 112 7.75 -29.50 -17.02
CA ALA A 112 8.08 -28.20 -16.44
C ALA A 112 9.49 -27.76 -16.85
N SER A 113 9.50 -26.80 -17.77
CA SER A 113 10.61 -25.96 -18.22
C SER A 113 11.64 -25.59 -17.15
N ILE A 114 12.92 -25.59 -17.54
CA ILE A 114 14.11 -25.17 -16.78
C ILE A 114 14.08 -23.65 -16.43
N TYR A 115 13.09 -22.90 -16.91
CA TYR A 115 12.85 -21.49 -16.56
C TYR A 115 11.65 -21.28 -15.61
N SER A 116 11.54 -22.07 -14.54
CA SER A 116 10.66 -21.69 -13.43
C SER A 116 11.42 -20.69 -12.54
N PRO A 117 10.92 -19.45 -12.32
CA PRO A 117 11.51 -18.60 -11.31
C PRO A 117 11.35 -19.32 -9.97
N THR A 118 12.45 -19.52 -9.24
CA THR A 118 12.47 -20.11 -7.91
C THR A 118 11.54 -19.33 -6.96
N SER A 119 10.27 -19.72 -6.91
CA SER A 119 9.39 -19.42 -5.79
C SER A 119 9.96 -20.18 -4.60
N THR A 120 10.62 -19.45 -3.71
CA THR A 120 11.00 -19.96 -2.40
C THR A 120 9.72 -20.34 -1.65
N PRO A 121 9.49 -21.62 -1.31
CA PRO A 121 8.35 -22.03 -0.51
C PRO A 121 8.71 -21.87 0.97
N LEU A 122 8.00 -21.00 1.68
CA LEU A 122 8.05 -20.89 3.15
C LEU A 122 6.78 -20.18 3.65
N PRO A 123 6.28 -20.56 4.84
CA PRO A 123 5.54 -21.78 5.15
C PRO A 123 4.05 -21.48 5.37
N ALA A 124 3.22 -22.52 5.38
CA ALA A 124 1.80 -22.47 5.67
C ALA A 124 1.49 -21.70 6.98
N ALA A 125 0.83 -20.56 6.86
CA ALA A 125 0.05 -19.90 7.91
C ALA A 125 -0.94 -18.94 7.24
N ASP A 126 -2.23 -19.10 7.54
CA ASP A 126 -3.38 -18.33 7.03
C ASP A 126 -3.67 -18.46 5.52
N SER A 127 -4.05 -19.66 5.10
CA SER A 127 -5.01 -19.83 3.99
C SER A 127 -6.30 -20.41 4.57
N ALA A 128 -6.90 -19.65 5.47
CA ALA A 128 -8.30 -19.75 5.81
C ALA A 128 -8.87 -18.34 5.67
N VAL A 129 -10.11 -18.26 5.20
CA VAL A 129 -10.97 -17.06 5.10
C VAL A 129 -10.84 -16.28 3.76
N THR A 130 -11.87 -15.92 3.00
CA THR A 130 -13.30 -16.25 2.94
C THR A 130 -13.83 -15.62 1.64
N ALA A 131 -14.91 -16.18 1.10
CA ALA A 131 -15.75 -15.63 0.04
C ALA A 131 -15.71 -14.09 -0.07
N SER A 132 -15.67 -13.60 -1.32
CA SER A 132 -15.92 -12.21 -1.69
C SER A 132 -17.29 -11.74 -1.16
N SER A 133 -17.36 -11.32 0.11
CA SER A 133 -18.42 -10.44 0.55
C SER A 133 -18.18 -9.13 -0.18
N ASN A 134 -19.13 -8.73 -1.01
CA ASN A 134 -19.17 -7.42 -1.66
C ASN A 134 -19.43 -6.30 -0.62
N SER A 135 -18.70 -6.33 0.50
CA SER A 135 -18.73 -5.32 1.52
C SER A 135 -17.73 -4.22 1.12
N PRO A 136 -18.09 -2.93 1.15
CA PRO A 136 -17.19 -1.81 0.94
C PRO A 136 -16.05 -1.78 1.97
N GLN A 137 -16.20 -2.39 3.15
CA GLN A 137 -15.04 -2.63 4.05
C GLN A 137 -13.99 -3.55 3.41
N ASP A 138 -14.41 -4.57 2.66
CA ASP A 138 -13.49 -5.45 1.96
C ASP A 138 -12.86 -4.76 0.75
N ALA A 139 -13.62 -3.93 0.03
CA ALA A 139 -13.06 -3.06 -1.03
C ALA A 139 -12.00 -2.08 -0.49
N LEU A 140 -12.25 -1.46 0.68
CA LEU A 140 -11.27 -0.59 1.33
C LEU A 140 -10.01 -1.36 1.75
N ARG A 141 -10.15 -2.61 2.20
CA ARG A 141 -9.03 -3.51 2.52
C ARG A 141 -8.20 -3.86 1.30
N GLU A 142 -8.86 -4.24 0.21
CA GLU A 142 -8.19 -4.53 -1.06
C GLU A 142 -7.38 -3.32 -1.51
N TRP A 143 -8.01 -2.15 -1.58
CA TRP A 143 -7.35 -0.88 -1.91
C TRP A 143 -6.16 -0.56 -0.98
N TYR A 144 -6.30 -0.82 0.31
CA TYR A 144 -5.24 -0.58 1.29
C TYR A 144 -4.04 -1.51 1.06
N THR A 145 -4.28 -2.80 0.83
CA THR A 145 -3.22 -3.79 0.57
C THR A 145 -2.53 -3.52 -0.76
N GLU A 146 -3.27 -3.13 -1.80
CA GLU A 146 -2.72 -2.66 -3.06
C GLU A 146 -1.81 -1.45 -2.84
N SER A 147 -2.28 -0.44 -2.10
CA SER A 147 -1.51 0.78 -1.81
C SER A 147 -0.26 0.52 -0.95
N LEU A 148 -0.27 -0.51 -0.11
CA LEU A 148 0.92 -1.01 0.59
C LEU A 148 1.92 -1.67 -0.36
N SER A 149 1.43 -2.41 -1.36
CA SER A 149 2.28 -3.02 -2.39
C SER A 149 2.95 -1.96 -3.25
N GLU A 150 2.22 -0.90 -3.64
CA GLU A 150 2.75 0.27 -4.34
C GLU A 150 3.81 0.99 -3.51
N LEU A 151 3.55 1.20 -2.21
CA LEU A 151 4.54 1.77 -1.29
C LEU A 151 5.83 0.94 -1.28
N ALA A 152 5.72 -0.39 -1.28
CA ALA A 152 6.89 -1.27 -1.32
C ALA A 152 7.68 -1.14 -2.64
N VAL A 153 6.98 -1.03 -3.78
CA VAL A 153 7.61 -0.77 -5.09
C VAL A 153 8.32 0.58 -5.09
N LEU A 154 7.66 1.62 -4.60
CA LEU A 154 8.16 2.99 -4.54
C LEU A 154 9.39 3.09 -3.62
N ALA A 155 9.40 2.38 -2.50
CA ALA A 155 10.57 2.31 -1.61
C ALA A 155 11.77 1.63 -2.28
N ARG A 156 11.55 0.52 -3.00
CA ARG A 156 12.62 -0.16 -3.75
C ARG A 156 13.20 0.74 -4.84
N SER A 157 12.34 1.42 -5.62
CA SER A 157 12.81 2.31 -6.68
C SER A 157 13.54 3.53 -6.14
N ALA A 158 13.13 4.06 -4.99
CA ALA A 158 13.86 5.14 -4.30
C ALA A 158 15.28 4.70 -3.90
N ILE A 159 15.42 3.49 -3.34
CA ILE A 159 16.73 2.92 -2.98
C ILE A 159 17.59 2.73 -4.23
N VAL A 160 17.03 2.17 -5.31
CA VAL A 160 17.77 1.96 -6.56
C VAL A 160 18.20 3.29 -7.18
N ASN A 161 17.33 4.29 -7.21
CA ASN A 161 17.68 5.63 -7.68
C ASN A 161 18.89 6.18 -6.90
N GLN A 162 18.91 5.98 -5.57
CA GLN A 162 20.04 6.37 -4.73
C GLN A 162 21.33 5.59 -5.00
N MET A 163 21.25 4.33 -5.43
CA MET A 163 22.43 3.53 -5.77
C MET A 163 23.11 3.99 -7.05
N TYR A 164 22.33 4.49 -8.02
CA TYR A 164 22.83 4.99 -9.29
C TYR A 164 23.11 6.49 -9.29
N GLU A 165 22.96 7.16 -8.15
CA GLU A 165 23.40 8.55 -8.02
C GLU A 165 24.93 8.62 -8.05
N ALA A 166 25.43 9.55 -8.88
CA ALA A 166 26.84 9.86 -8.88
C ALA A 166 27.26 10.41 -7.50
N PRO A 167 28.47 10.09 -7.03
CA PRO A 167 29.03 10.74 -5.86
C PRO A 167 29.01 12.27 -6.05
N ARG A 168 28.44 12.97 -5.07
CA ARG A 168 28.49 14.44 -5.02
C ARG A 168 29.97 14.85 -5.10
N LEU A 169 30.30 15.72 -6.06
CA LEU A 169 31.65 16.23 -6.18
C LEU A 169 31.97 17.11 -4.96
N VAL A 170 33.20 17.07 -4.46
CA VAL A 170 33.63 17.84 -3.26
C VAL A 170 33.42 19.36 -3.46
N VAL A 171 33.31 19.83 -4.70
CA VAL A 171 33.01 21.22 -5.06
C VAL A 171 31.52 21.60 -4.87
N GLU A 172 30.63 20.62 -4.72
CA GLU A 172 29.21 20.84 -4.39
C GLU A 172 28.98 21.01 -2.87
N GLY A 173 30.06 20.86 -2.08
CA GLY A 173 30.04 21.10 -0.63
C GLY A 173 29.95 22.59 -0.32
N VAL A 174 28.85 22.99 0.31
CA VAL A 174 28.53 24.36 0.76
C VAL A 174 28.04 25.31 -0.35
N GLY A 175 27.07 24.82 -1.14
CA GLY A 175 26.25 25.64 -2.03
C GLY A 175 24.86 25.97 -1.47
N GLN A 176 24.68 26.10 -0.15
CA GLN A 176 23.56 26.88 0.39
C GLN A 176 23.98 28.37 0.42
N VAL A 177 24.44 28.89 -0.71
CA VAL A 177 24.56 30.33 -0.92
C VAL A 177 23.30 30.74 -1.66
N VAL A 178 22.31 31.17 -0.88
CA VAL A 178 21.41 32.28 -1.18
C VAL A 178 21.21 32.51 -2.69
N ALA A 179 20.17 31.90 -3.25
CA ALA A 179 19.55 32.34 -4.50
C ALA A 179 18.84 33.69 -4.26
N THR A 180 19.61 34.74 -3.99
CA THR A 180 19.13 36.12 -3.87
C THR A 180 20.24 37.03 -4.38
N GLY A 181 20.25 37.25 -5.69
CA GLY A 181 21.15 38.20 -6.32
C GLY A 181 21.56 37.77 -7.72
N GLY A 182 20.97 38.41 -8.74
CA GLY A 182 21.52 38.42 -10.09
C GLY A 182 20.60 37.83 -11.15
N GLY A 183 19.66 38.63 -11.65
CA GLY A 183 18.85 38.27 -12.81
C GLY A 183 17.79 39.29 -13.20
N GLY A 184 17.96 40.56 -12.83
CA GLY A 184 17.18 41.67 -13.39
C GLY A 184 17.82 42.11 -14.70
N ALA A 185 17.36 41.57 -15.82
CA ALA A 185 17.60 42.11 -17.16
C ALA A 185 16.46 41.62 -18.05
N GLY A 186 15.50 42.50 -18.33
CA GLY A 186 14.27 42.17 -19.07
C GLY A 186 13.19 43.25 -19.04
N GLN A 187 13.42 44.38 -18.37
CA GLN A 187 12.70 45.61 -18.69
C GLN A 187 13.35 46.23 -19.93
N GLU A 188 12.94 45.79 -21.13
CA GLU A 188 12.84 46.64 -22.31
C GLU A 188 12.45 45.85 -23.56
N ALA A 189 11.15 45.78 -23.82
CA ALA A 189 10.62 45.81 -25.17
C ALA A 189 9.25 46.50 -25.11
N ARG A 190 9.21 47.68 -25.75
CA ARG A 190 8.03 48.53 -25.97
C ARG A 190 7.04 47.87 -26.93
#